data_AF-A0A835UR37-F1
#
_entry.id   AF-A0A835UR37-F1
#
_cell.length_a   1.000
_cell.length_b   1.000
_cell.length_c   1.000
_cell.angle_alpha   90.00
_cell.angle_beta   90.00
_cell.angle_gamma   90.00
#
_symmetry.space_group_name_H-M   'P 1'
#
loop_
_entity.id
_entity.type
_entity.pdbx_description
1 polymer ?
#
loop_
_entity_poly.entity_id
_entity_poly.type
_entity_poly.pdbx_seq_one_letter_code
_entity_poly.pdbx_strand_id
1 'polypeptide(L)'
;MNTNPNPRSEASEPRQAQVYGVSTALSLFCCPLPSFPSSASLSKSPCCVMATSVRIVVIGDVHDDWNLEEDSKALEVLQPNLVLFTGDFGNENIEIVRSISNLNILKAAILGNHDCWRTFTFQQKMVTNVQLQLDCLGEQHIGYSCLDFPLLKLSVVGGRPFSCGGNTLFRAKLLSQRYGVKSMKESKRKICEAASGTHEGHFLVFLAHNGPSGLGSKWMTFVGRIGFWRWRQW
;
A
#
# COMPACT_ATOMS: atom_id res chain seq x y z
N MET A 1 4.17 -35.51 -49.76
CA MET A 1 3.83 -36.94 -49.73
C MET A 1 4.13 -37.48 -48.34
N ASN A 2 3.19 -38.25 -47.80
CA ASN A 2 3.18 -38.91 -46.49
C ASN A 2 4.50 -39.62 -46.11
N THR A 3 4.83 -39.66 -44.83
CA THR A 3 4.57 -40.86 -43.98
C THR A 3 5.08 -40.66 -42.55
N ASN A 4 4.18 -40.83 -41.59
CA ASN A 4 4.47 -41.29 -40.24
C ASN A 4 4.59 -42.83 -40.29
N PRO A 5 5.38 -43.49 -39.41
CA PRO A 5 4.72 -44.14 -38.27
C PRO A 5 5.55 -44.19 -36.96
N ASN A 6 4.81 -44.08 -35.84
CA ASN A 6 5.13 -44.50 -34.46
C ASN A 6 5.01 -46.05 -34.35
N PRO A 7 5.19 -46.79 -33.21
CA PRO A 7 5.56 -46.44 -31.82
C PRO A 7 6.51 -47.45 -31.08
N ARG A 8 6.92 -47.14 -29.83
CA ARG A 8 7.30 -48.08 -28.72
C ARG A 8 7.61 -47.23 -27.47
N SER A 9 6.70 -47.06 -26.51
CA SER A 9 6.43 -47.89 -25.32
C SER A 9 7.59 -47.96 -24.32
N GLU A 10 7.54 -47.15 -23.27
CA GLU A 10 7.95 -47.55 -21.92
C GLU A 10 7.26 -46.69 -20.87
N ALA A 11 6.71 -47.37 -19.87
CA ALA A 11 5.89 -46.84 -18.80
C ALA A 11 6.74 -46.61 -17.54
N SER A 12 6.43 -45.56 -16.77
CA SER A 12 6.82 -45.49 -15.35
C SER A 12 5.82 -44.63 -14.57
N GLU A 13 5.44 -45.16 -13.42
CA GLU A 13 4.25 -44.94 -12.58
C GLU A 13 4.03 -43.54 -11.96
N PRO A 14 2.78 -43.25 -11.51
CA PRO A 14 2.41 -41.98 -10.89
C PRO A 14 2.85 -41.85 -9.43
N ARG A 15 3.44 -40.70 -9.07
CA ARG A 15 3.68 -40.32 -7.66
C ARG A 15 2.37 -39.87 -7.00
N GLN A 16 1.97 -40.64 -5.99
CA GLN A 16 0.88 -40.35 -5.07
C GLN A 16 1.16 -39.04 -4.28
N ALA A 17 0.20 -38.13 -4.27
CA ALA A 17 0.14 -37.02 -3.33
C ALA A 17 -0.61 -37.49 -2.07
N GLN A 18 0.08 -37.51 -0.93
CA GLN A 18 -0.51 -37.82 0.37
C GLN A 18 -1.17 -36.58 0.97
N VAL A 19 -2.47 -36.73 1.26
CA VAL A 19 -3.27 -35.82 2.08
C VAL A 19 -3.13 -36.26 3.54
N TYR A 20 -2.73 -35.34 4.40
CA TYR A 20 -2.94 -35.40 5.85
C TYR A 20 -3.66 -34.09 6.21
N GLY A 21 -4.79 -34.01 6.89
CA GLY A 21 -5.42 -34.90 7.85
C GLY A 21 -5.93 -33.99 8.96
N VAL A 22 -7.22 -33.65 8.92
CA VAL A 22 -7.90 -32.74 9.86
C VAL A 22 -8.03 -33.44 11.22
N SER A 23 -7.69 -32.76 12.32
CA SER A 23 -8.01 -33.26 13.65
C SER A 23 -8.58 -32.15 14.52
N THR A 24 -9.90 -32.22 14.68
CA THR A 24 -10.69 -31.46 15.66
C THR A 24 -10.67 -32.23 16.96
N ALA A 25 -10.22 -31.62 18.05
CA ALA A 25 -10.43 -32.14 19.40
C ALA A 25 -10.92 -31.00 20.29
N LEU A 26 -12.24 -30.97 20.47
CA LEU A 26 -12.94 -30.21 21.49
C LEU A 26 -12.74 -30.95 22.83
N SER A 27 -12.26 -30.28 23.86
CA SER A 27 -12.25 -30.83 25.22
C SER A 27 -12.76 -29.77 26.18
N LEU A 28 -14.01 -29.96 26.59
CA LEU A 28 -14.67 -29.30 27.71
C LEU A 28 -14.45 -30.17 28.95
N PHE A 29 -13.85 -29.63 30.01
CA PHE A 29 -14.04 -30.10 31.38
C PHE A 29 -13.89 -28.93 32.38
N CYS A 30 -14.78 -28.94 33.37
CA CYS A 30 -15.10 -27.91 34.35
C CYS A 30 -14.13 -27.79 35.55
N CYS A 31 -14.36 -26.72 36.34
CA CYS A 31 -14.20 -26.55 37.80
C CYS A 31 -13.00 -25.64 38.26
N PRO A 32 -13.01 -25.07 39.49
CA PRO A 32 -13.34 -23.66 39.75
C PRO A 32 -12.16 -22.86 40.38
N LEU A 33 -12.40 -21.55 40.56
CA LEU A 33 -11.57 -20.48 41.16
C LEU A 33 -10.50 -20.89 42.21
N PRO A 34 -9.42 -20.10 42.29
CA PRO A 34 -9.22 -19.30 43.50
C PRO A 34 -8.88 -17.82 43.24
N SER A 35 -9.38 -16.99 44.16
CA SER A 35 -9.18 -15.56 44.36
C SER A 35 -7.73 -15.06 44.22
N PHE A 36 -7.54 -14.01 43.40
CA PHE A 36 -6.30 -13.25 43.31
C PHE A 36 -6.20 -12.22 44.46
N PRO A 37 -5.07 -12.13 45.18
CA PRO A 37 -4.76 -10.96 45.99
C PRO A 37 -4.30 -9.81 45.09
N SER A 38 -4.73 -8.60 45.47
CA SER A 38 -4.31 -7.32 44.90
C SER A 38 -2.79 -7.21 44.86
N SER A 39 -2.23 -7.01 43.67
CA SER A 39 -0.87 -6.47 43.52
C SER A 39 -0.95 -5.23 42.65
N ALA A 40 -0.73 -4.08 43.29
CA ALA A 40 -0.45 -2.83 42.61
C ALA A 40 0.87 -3.01 41.84
N SER A 41 0.77 -3.27 40.54
CA SER A 41 1.93 -3.19 39.66
C SER A 41 2.00 -1.77 39.10
N LEU A 42 3.06 -1.09 39.51
CA LEU A 42 3.47 0.21 39.03
C LEU A 42 3.69 0.09 37.51
N SER A 43 2.69 0.48 36.70
CA SER A 43 2.87 0.55 35.27
C SER A 43 3.89 1.64 34.98
N LYS A 44 5.14 1.24 34.73
CA LYS A 44 6.12 2.09 34.06
C LYS A 44 5.62 2.23 32.62
N SER A 45 4.75 3.20 32.40
CA SER A 45 4.49 3.73 31.07
C SER A 45 5.86 4.06 30.47
N PRO A 46 6.25 3.49 29.32
CA PRO A 46 7.45 3.94 28.65
C PRO A 46 7.22 5.42 28.35
N CYS A 47 8.06 6.28 28.95
CA CYS A 47 8.09 7.69 28.60
C CYS A 47 8.30 7.74 27.09
N CYS A 48 7.25 8.13 26.38
CA CYS A 48 7.23 8.11 24.95
C CYS A 48 8.14 9.25 24.52
N VAL A 49 9.40 8.92 24.23
CA VAL A 49 10.40 9.89 23.77
C VAL A 49 9.90 10.40 22.42
N MET A 50 9.23 11.55 22.46
CA MET A 50 8.75 12.22 21.26
C MET A 50 9.96 12.56 20.39
N ALA A 51 9.94 12.13 19.14
CA ALA A 51 11.01 12.46 18.21
C ALA A 51 11.11 13.98 18.05
N THR A 52 12.28 14.56 18.33
CA THR A 52 12.51 16.01 18.16
C THR A 52 12.63 16.42 16.70
N SER A 53 12.84 15.45 15.81
CA SER A 53 12.82 15.60 14.36
C SER A 53 12.27 14.31 13.73
N VAL A 54 11.60 14.44 12.57
CA VAL A 54 11.05 13.31 11.83
C VAL A 54 11.76 13.22 10.48
N ARG A 55 12.41 12.09 10.21
CA ARG A 55 13.00 11.77 8.91
C ARG A 55 12.03 10.95 8.08
N ILE A 56 11.63 11.50 6.94
CA ILE A 56 10.75 10.85 5.98
C ILE A 56 11.55 10.52 4.74
N VAL A 57 11.49 9.26 4.30
CA VAL A 57 12.01 8.82 3.00
C VAL A 57 10.85 8.64 2.05
N VAL A 58 11.00 9.11 0.82
CA VAL A 58 9.96 9.05 -0.21
C VAL A 58 10.47 8.20 -1.36
N ILE A 59 9.69 7.19 -1.76
CA ILE A 59 10.02 6.23 -2.81
C ILE A 59 8.87 6.24 -3.83
N GLY A 60 9.18 6.19 -5.11
CA GLY A 60 8.19 6.38 -6.18
C GLY A 60 8.76 6.04 -7.53
N ASP A 61 7.87 5.86 -8.51
CA ASP A 61 8.24 5.59 -9.91
C ASP A 61 9.25 4.44 -10.00
N VAL A 62 9.01 3.39 -9.20
CA VAL A 62 9.89 2.23 -9.02
C VAL A 62 10.03 1.45 -10.32
N HIS A 63 8.92 1.25 -11.06
CA HIS A 63 8.93 0.62 -12.38
C HIS A 63 9.73 -0.70 -12.48
N ASP A 64 9.42 -1.63 -11.59
CA ASP A 64 10.06 -2.95 -11.46
C ASP A 64 11.52 -2.92 -10.92
N ASP A 65 12.09 -1.74 -10.66
CA ASP A 65 13.42 -1.56 -10.08
C ASP A 65 13.36 -1.49 -8.54
N TRP A 66 12.92 -2.61 -7.95
CA TRP A 66 12.88 -2.79 -6.49
C TRP A 66 13.53 -4.12 -6.10
N ASN A 67 14.55 -4.02 -5.25
CA ASN A 67 15.24 -5.14 -4.66
C ASN A 67 15.17 -5.05 -3.14
N LEU A 68 14.36 -5.92 -2.52
CA LEU A 68 14.15 -5.91 -1.09
C LEU A 68 15.45 -5.91 -0.28
N GLU A 69 16.47 -6.66 -0.70
CA GLU A 69 17.71 -6.76 0.06
C GLU A 69 18.55 -5.48 -0.05
N GLU A 70 18.70 -4.95 -1.25
CA GLU A 70 19.52 -3.74 -1.51
C GLU A 70 18.83 -2.47 -0.99
N ASP A 71 17.53 -2.32 -1.25
CA ASP A 71 16.75 -1.19 -0.80
C ASP A 71 16.57 -1.18 0.73
N SER A 72 16.49 -2.36 1.36
CA SER A 72 16.49 -2.43 2.83
C SER A 72 17.81 -1.93 3.42
N LYS A 73 18.96 -2.26 2.82
CA LYS A 73 20.26 -1.73 3.26
C LYS A 73 20.32 -0.21 3.13
N ALA A 74 19.76 0.36 2.05
CA ALA A 74 19.66 1.81 1.92
C ALA A 74 18.78 2.43 3.01
N LEU A 75 17.63 1.82 3.31
CA LEU A 75 16.74 2.27 4.39
C LEU A 75 17.38 2.14 5.78
N GLU A 76 18.16 1.08 6.01
CA GLU A 76 18.95 0.92 7.24
C GLU A 76 20.00 2.02 7.40
N VAL A 77 20.67 2.46 6.33
CA VAL A 77 21.62 3.58 6.40
C VAL A 77 20.89 4.90 6.64
N LEU A 78 19.74 5.10 5.99
CA LEU A 78 18.98 6.35 6.10
C LEU A 78 18.29 6.52 7.46
N GLN A 79 17.97 5.42 8.16
CA GLN A 79 17.24 5.41 9.45
C GLN A 79 15.98 6.31 9.43
N PRO A 80 15.02 6.09 8.50
CA PRO A 80 13.79 6.88 8.45
C PRO A 80 12.87 6.54 9.62
N ASN A 81 12.12 7.54 10.08
CA ASN A 81 10.99 7.33 10.99
C ASN A 81 9.73 6.89 10.23
N LEU A 82 9.63 7.25 8.94
CA LEU A 82 8.48 6.98 8.08
C LEU A 82 8.93 6.87 6.62
N VAL A 83 8.39 5.90 5.89
CA VAL A 83 8.60 5.75 4.44
C VAL A 83 7.29 5.99 3.70
N LEU A 84 7.31 6.85 2.69
CA LEU A 84 6.15 7.17 1.87
C LEU A 84 6.35 6.64 0.44
N PHE A 85 5.47 5.74 0.03
CA PHE A 85 5.49 5.18 -1.32
C PHE A 85 4.47 5.90 -2.20
N THR A 86 4.96 6.59 -3.23
CA THR A 86 4.15 7.41 -4.13
C THR A 86 3.56 6.62 -5.30
N GLY A 87 3.86 5.33 -5.44
CA GLY A 87 3.26 4.44 -6.46
C GLY A 87 4.10 4.30 -7.72
N ASP A 88 3.48 3.72 -8.75
CA ASP A 88 4.12 3.26 -10.00
C ASP A 88 5.18 2.19 -9.73
N PHE A 89 4.74 1.09 -9.12
CA PHE A 89 5.60 0.01 -8.65
C PHE A 89 6.12 -0.90 -9.76
N GLY A 90 5.27 -1.28 -10.71
CA GLY A 90 5.65 -2.29 -11.71
C GLY A 90 4.51 -2.80 -12.57
N ASN A 91 3.62 -1.93 -13.08
CA ASN A 91 2.52 -2.36 -13.96
C ASN A 91 1.61 -3.46 -13.37
N GLU A 92 1.21 -3.29 -12.10
CA GLU A 92 0.48 -4.27 -11.31
C GLU A 92 1.31 -5.51 -10.88
N ASN A 93 2.62 -5.33 -10.65
CA ASN A 93 3.50 -6.37 -10.11
C ASN A 93 3.24 -6.58 -8.61
N ILE A 94 2.55 -7.67 -8.29
CA ILE A 94 2.14 -8.00 -6.92
C ILE A 94 3.33 -8.37 -6.04
N GLU A 95 4.40 -8.96 -6.60
CA GLU A 95 5.57 -9.39 -5.82
C GLU A 95 6.31 -8.19 -5.22
N ILE A 96 6.44 -7.10 -5.98
CA ILE A 96 7.02 -5.84 -5.48
C ILE A 96 6.14 -5.24 -4.40
N VAL A 97 4.82 -5.16 -4.62
CA VAL A 97 3.90 -4.61 -3.63
C VAL A 97 3.91 -5.42 -2.34
N ARG A 98 3.97 -6.76 -2.44
CA ARG A 98 4.10 -7.67 -1.29
C ARG A 98 5.45 -7.49 -0.58
N SER A 99 6.53 -7.31 -1.33
CA SER A 99 7.84 -7.00 -0.78
C SER A 99 7.82 -5.69 0.03
N ILE A 100 7.24 -4.63 -0.53
CA ILE A 100 7.05 -3.34 0.13
C ILE A 100 6.17 -3.47 1.37
N SER A 101 5.05 -4.19 1.30
CA SER A 101 4.15 -4.39 2.45
C SER A 101 4.85 -5.10 3.62
N ASN A 102 5.80 -5.99 3.32
CA ASN A 102 6.55 -6.77 4.32
C ASN A 102 7.70 -5.99 5.01
N LEU A 103 8.07 -4.79 4.56
CA LEU A 103 9.08 -3.98 5.25
C LEU A 103 8.68 -3.69 6.70
N ASN A 104 9.57 -3.92 7.66
CA ASN A 104 9.28 -3.66 9.08
C ASN A 104 9.58 -2.20 9.48
N ILE A 105 8.98 -1.24 8.77
CA ILE A 105 9.11 0.20 9.01
C ILE A 105 7.73 0.84 8.85
N LEU A 106 7.44 1.90 9.63
CA LEU A 106 6.24 2.70 9.45
C LEU A 106 6.16 3.21 8.01
N LYS A 107 5.03 2.99 7.35
CA LYS A 107 4.87 3.38 5.96
C LYS A 107 3.44 3.74 5.60
N ALA A 108 3.32 4.55 4.56
CA ALA A 108 2.08 4.77 3.84
C ALA A 108 2.36 4.69 2.34
N ALA A 109 1.40 4.23 1.56
CA ALA A 109 1.52 4.01 0.14
C ALA A 109 0.30 4.55 -0.60
N ILE A 110 0.50 4.98 -1.84
CA ILE A 110 -0.58 5.23 -2.78
C ILE A 110 -0.22 4.59 -4.11
N LEU A 111 -1.19 3.93 -4.74
CA LEU A 111 -1.03 3.35 -6.08
C LEU A 111 -1.05 4.45 -7.16
N GLY A 112 -0.08 4.38 -8.08
CA GLY A 112 0.07 5.23 -9.24
C GLY A 112 -0.70 4.73 -10.47
N ASN A 113 -0.57 5.41 -11.61
CA ASN A 113 -1.31 5.02 -12.82
C ASN A 113 -0.81 3.69 -13.41
N HIS A 114 0.48 3.35 -13.28
CA HIS A 114 1.00 2.07 -13.72
C HIS A 114 0.51 0.92 -12.82
N ASP A 115 0.12 1.17 -11.57
CA ASP A 115 -0.42 0.15 -10.67
C ASP A 115 -1.87 -0.27 -10.98
N CYS A 116 -2.43 0.24 -12.09
CA CYS A 116 -3.69 -0.21 -12.70
C CYS A 116 -3.60 -0.23 -14.25
N TRP A 117 -2.39 -0.42 -14.78
CA TRP A 117 -2.11 -0.31 -16.21
C TRP A 117 -2.89 -1.31 -17.07
N ARG A 118 -3.02 -2.56 -16.62
CA ARG A 118 -3.71 -3.65 -17.34
C ARG A 118 -5.19 -3.76 -16.97
N THR A 119 -5.61 -3.11 -15.89
CA THR A 119 -6.98 -3.16 -15.39
C THR A 119 -7.86 -2.11 -16.09
N PHE A 120 -8.43 -2.48 -17.23
CA PHE A 120 -9.35 -1.62 -18.00
C PHE A 120 -10.75 -1.54 -17.40
N THR A 121 -11.22 -2.66 -16.83
CA THR A 121 -12.52 -2.78 -16.17
C THR A 121 -12.32 -3.43 -14.81
N PHE A 122 -12.77 -2.75 -13.76
CA PHE A 122 -12.82 -3.33 -12.43
C PHE A 122 -14.20 -3.94 -12.19
N GLN A 123 -14.24 -5.11 -11.60
CA GLN A 123 -15.46 -5.74 -11.15
C GLN A 123 -15.17 -6.32 -9.78
N GLN A 124 -15.89 -5.88 -8.74
CA GLN A 124 -15.64 -6.31 -7.35
C GLN A 124 -15.71 -7.84 -7.16
N LYS A 125 -16.42 -8.55 -8.05
CA LYS A 125 -16.54 -10.02 -8.01
C LYS A 125 -15.35 -10.77 -8.61
N MET A 126 -14.45 -10.06 -9.30
CA MET A 126 -13.28 -10.65 -9.95
C MET A 126 -12.02 -10.23 -9.18
N VAL A 127 -11.19 -11.20 -8.82
CA VAL A 127 -9.87 -10.93 -8.28
C VAL A 127 -9.02 -10.32 -9.41
N THR A 128 -8.62 -9.07 -9.24
CA THR A 128 -7.74 -8.33 -10.16
C THR A 128 -6.39 -8.08 -9.49
N ASN A 129 -5.33 -7.84 -10.25
CA ASN A 129 -4.04 -7.50 -9.64
C ASN A 129 -4.13 -6.19 -8.85
N VAL A 130 -4.98 -5.24 -9.25
CA VAL A 130 -5.31 -4.05 -8.45
C VAL A 130 -5.90 -4.45 -7.09
N GLN A 131 -6.84 -5.39 -7.05
CA GLN A 131 -7.38 -5.90 -5.79
C GLN A 131 -6.28 -6.55 -4.94
N LEU A 132 -5.46 -7.42 -5.53
CA LEU A 132 -4.38 -8.11 -4.80
C LEU A 132 -3.34 -7.14 -4.24
N GLN A 133 -2.96 -6.09 -4.98
CA GLN A 133 -2.07 -5.04 -4.47
C GLN A 133 -2.68 -4.31 -3.28
N LEU A 134 -3.98 -3.99 -3.35
CA LEU A 134 -4.70 -3.32 -2.27
C LEU A 134 -4.86 -4.22 -1.05
N ASP A 135 -5.05 -5.52 -1.25
CA ASP A 135 -5.09 -6.50 -0.17
C ASP A 135 -3.71 -6.66 0.48
N CYS A 136 -2.62 -6.63 -0.30
CA CYS A 136 -1.25 -6.67 0.24
C CYS A 136 -0.91 -5.43 1.07
N LEU A 137 -1.30 -4.24 0.60
CA LEU A 137 -1.03 -2.98 1.31
C LEU A 137 -1.97 -2.77 2.51
N GLY A 138 -3.21 -3.27 2.44
CA GLY A 138 -4.21 -3.10 3.48
C GLY A 138 -4.40 -1.63 3.86
N GLU A 139 -4.32 -1.33 5.17
CA GLU A 139 -4.45 0.01 5.74
C GLU A 139 -3.30 0.96 5.34
N GLN A 140 -2.17 0.43 4.84
CA GLN A 140 -1.05 1.25 4.39
C GLN A 140 -1.38 1.95 3.06
N HIS A 141 -2.34 1.47 2.26
CA HIS A 141 -2.79 2.18 1.07
C HIS A 141 -3.77 3.29 1.45
N ILE A 142 -3.38 4.54 1.23
CA ILE A 142 -4.11 5.72 1.73
C ILE A 142 -4.91 6.48 0.66
N GLY A 143 -5.16 5.90 -0.51
CA GLY A 143 -5.91 6.58 -1.58
C GLY A 143 -7.32 7.04 -1.12
N TYR A 144 -7.55 8.36 -1.10
CA TYR A 144 -8.75 9.00 -0.52
C TYR A 144 -9.00 8.71 0.98
N SER A 145 -7.96 8.36 1.73
CA SER A 145 -8.03 8.18 3.18
C SER A 145 -6.84 8.88 3.86
N CYS A 146 -6.77 8.72 5.18
CA CYS A 146 -5.74 9.28 6.03
C CYS A 146 -5.14 8.15 6.87
N LEU A 147 -3.84 8.23 7.15
CA LEU A 147 -3.17 7.40 8.14
C LEU A 147 -2.43 8.30 9.15
N ASP A 148 -2.76 8.14 10.42
CA ASP A 148 -2.19 8.91 11.52
C ASP A 148 -0.97 8.22 12.14
N PHE A 149 0.06 9.01 12.44
CA PHE A 149 1.27 8.60 13.16
C PHE A 149 1.42 9.46 14.42
N PRO A 150 0.66 9.17 15.51
CA PRO A 150 0.64 10.00 16.71
C PRO A 150 2.02 10.20 17.36
N LEU A 151 2.87 9.17 17.33
CA LEU A 151 4.24 9.23 17.85
C LEU A 151 5.13 10.24 17.12
N LEU A 152 4.79 10.52 15.85
CA LEU A 152 5.48 11.48 14.99
C LEU A 152 4.74 12.82 14.94
N LYS A 153 3.58 12.95 15.61
CA LYS A 153 2.62 14.06 15.47
C LYS A 153 2.36 14.39 14.00
N LEU A 154 2.11 13.38 13.19
CA LEU A 154 2.00 13.50 11.74
C LEU A 154 0.80 12.71 11.23
N SER A 155 0.10 13.26 10.25
CA SER A 155 -0.98 12.58 9.52
C SER A 155 -0.67 12.62 8.03
N VAL A 156 -0.74 11.46 7.38
CA VAL A 156 -0.54 11.35 5.93
C VAL A 156 -1.90 11.22 5.25
N VAL A 157 -2.25 12.21 4.44
CA VAL A 157 -3.50 12.24 3.68
C VAL A 157 -3.22 11.81 2.25
N GLY A 158 -3.86 10.75 1.78
CA GLY A 158 -3.66 10.29 0.42
C GLY A 158 -4.54 11.03 -0.58
N GLY A 159 -3.94 11.35 -1.72
CA GLY A 159 -4.60 11.98 -2.85
C GLY A 159 -5.47 11.01 -3.65
N ARG A 160 -5.62 11.32 -4.94
CA ARG A 160 -6.29 10.44 -5.90
C ARG A 160 -5.37 9.27 -6.27
N PRO A 161 -5.74 8.01 -5.95
CA PRO A 161 -5.01 6.84 -6.44
C PRO A 161 -5.18 6.70 -7.95
N PHE A 162 -4.28 5.97 -8.60
CA PHE A 162 -4.29 5.69 -10.03
C PHE A 162 -4.19 6.92 -10.92
N SER A 163 -3.75 8.05 -10.38
CA SER A 163 -3.74 9.31 -11.13
C SER A 163 -2.57 9.35 -12.10
N CYS A 164 -2.82 9.81 -13.33
CA CYS A 164 -1.77 10.22 -14.27
C CYS A 164 -1.56 11.75 -14.25
N GLY A 165 -2.00 12.41 -13.17
CA GLY A 165 -2.10 13.88 -13.10
C GLY A 165 -3.30 14.45 -13.86
N GLY A 166 -3.26 15.77 -14.09
CA GLY A 166 -4.24 16.47 -14.92
C GLY A 166 -5.60 16.73 -14.26
N ASN A 167 -6.52 17.27 -15.09
CA ASN A 167 -7.87 17.70 -14.71
C ASN A 167 -8.95 16.67 -15.08
N THR A 168 -8.57 15.44 -15.42
CA THR A 168 -9.47 14.34 -15.78
C THR A 168 -9.21 13.11 -14.93
N LEU A 169 -10.24 12.28 -14.72
CA LEU A 169 -10.09 11.01 -14.00
C LEU A 169 -9.54 9.92 -14.92
N PHE A 170 -8.33 9.44 -14.65
CA PHE A 170 -7.84 8.19 -15.22
C PHE A 170 -8.61 7.02 -14.61
N ARG A 171 -8.94 6.00 -15.42
CA ARG A 171 -9.69 4.81 -14.99
C ARG A 171 -10.96 5.15 -14.19
N ALA A 172 -11.78 6.09 -14.68
CA ALA A 172 -12.97 6.58 -13.98
C ALA A 172 -13.93 5.48 -13.48
N LYS A 173 -14.08 4.35 -14.23
CA LYS A 173 -14.89 3.21 -13.79
C LYS A 173 -14.34 2.55 -12.51
N LEU A 174 -13.02 2.33 -12.46
CA LEU A 174 -12.33 1.79 -11.28
C LEU A 174 -12.50 2.72 -10.07
N LEU A 175 -12.27 4.03 -10.26
CA LEU A 175 -12.46 5.02 -9.20
C LEU A 175 -13.91 5.09 -8.72
N SER A 176 -14.88 5.02 -9.64
CA SER A 176 -16.29 5.03 -9.29
C SER A 176 -16.70 3.77 -8.52
N GLN A 177 -16.25 2.59 -8.93
CA GLN A 177 -16.67 1.32 -8.31
C GLN A 177 -16.00 1.09 -6.96
N ARG A 178 -14.71 1.44 -6.84
CA ARG A 178 -13.95 1.19 -5.62
C ARG A 178 -14.04 2.32 -4.60
N TYR A 179 -14.03 3.57 -5.08
CA TYR A 179 -14.02 4.74 -4.21
C TYR A 179 -15.28 5.59 -4.33
N GLY A 180 -16.26 5.24 -5.16
CA GLY A 180 -17.46 6.08 -5.33
C GLY A 180 -17.18 7.46 -5.94
N VAL A 181 -16.03 7.64 -6.62
CA VAL A 181 -15.63 8.92 -7.22
C VAL A 181 -15.89 8.90 -8.72
N LYS A 182 -16.76 9.78 -9.21
CA LYS A 182 -17.17 9.89 -10.62
C LYS A 182 -16.72 11.20 -11.27
N SER A 183 -16.26 12.18 -10.48
CA SER A 183 -15.81 13.48 -10.96
C SER A 183 -14.60 14.02 -10.21
N MET A 184 -13.89 14.97 -10.81
CA MET A 184 -12.80 15.71 -10.14
C MET A 184 -13.28 16.48 -8.91
N LYS A 185 -14.54 16.97 -8.93
CA LYS A 185 -15.16 17.64 -7.78
C LYS A 185 -15.31 16.69 -6.59
N GLU A 186 -15.79 15.46 -6.84
CA GLU A 186 -15.88 14.43 -5.81
C GLU A 186 -14.51 13.95 -5.34
N SER A 187 -13.54 13.83 -6.26
CA SER A 187 -12.14 13.52 -5.93
C SER A 187 -11.59 14.56 -4.95
N LYS A 188 -11.72 15.85 -5.26
CA LYS A 188 -11.33 16.96 -4.37
C LYS A 188 -12.06 16.87 -3.02
N ARG A 189 -13.39 16.68 -3.04
CA ARG A 189 -14.20 16.57 -1.82
C ARG A 189 -13.67 15.46 -0.90
N LYS A 190 -13.42 14.26 -1.43
CA LYS A 190 -12.90 13.14 -0.63
C LYS A 190 -11.53 13.42 -0.02
N ILE A 191 -10.63 14.06 -0.77
CA ILE A 191 -9.30 14.45 -0.25
C ILE A 191 -9.46 15.48 0.87
N CYS A 192 -10.34 16.47 0.71
CA CYS A 192 -10.64 17.44 1.77
C CYS A 192 -11.26 16.77 3.00
N GLU A 193 -12.18 15.83 2.83
CA GLU A 193 -12.77 15.07 3.94
C GLU A 193 -11.73 14.25 4.70
N ALA A 194 -10.82 13.57 3.99
CA ALA A 194 -9.72 12.85 4.60
C ALA A 194 -8.77 13.79 5.38
N ALA A 195 -8.51 14.99 4.84
CA ALA A 195 -7.69 16.00 5.52
C ALA A 195 -8.38 16.62 6.74
N SER A 196 -9.69 16.82 6.70
CA SER A 196 -10.43 17.37 7.85
C SER A 196 -10.59 16.36 9.00
N GLY A 197 -10.45 15.07 8.72
CA GLY A 197 -10.55 14.00 9.72
C GLY A 197 -9.28 13.76 10.53
N THR A 198 -8.19 14.48 10.25
CA THR A 198 -6.90 14.27 10.93
C THR A 198 -6.89 14.85 12.33
N HIS A 199 -6.04 14.30 13.21
CA HIS A 199 -5.89 14.80 14.57
C HIS A 199 -5.39 16.24 14.64
N GLU A 200 -5.94 17.01 15.58
CA GLU A 200 -5.52 18.38 15.85
C GLU A 200 -4.05 18.42 16.31
N GLY A 201 -3.28 19.39 15.80
CA GLY A 201 -1.86 19.55 16.14
C GLY A 201 -0.91 18.61 15.41
N HIS A 202 -1.40 17.71 14.55
CA HIS A 202 -0.54 16.94 13.65
C HIS A 202 -0.03 17.77 12.46
N PHE A 203 1.18 17.49 12.01
CA PHE A 203 1.67 17.91 10.70
C PHE A 203 0.98 17.11 9.60
N LEU A 204 0.43 17.81 8.61
CA LEU A 204 -0.25 17.19 7.47
C LEU A 204 0.73 16.99 6.31
N VAL A 205 0.85 15.75 5.84
CA VAL A 205 1.58 15.39 4.62
C VAL A 205 0.59 14.84 3.60
N PHE A 206 0.52 15.48 2.42
CA PHE A 206 -0.25 14.94 1.31
C PHE A 206 0.60 14.01 0.47
N LEU A 207 0.15 12.77 0.30
CA LEU A 207 0.81 11.76 -0.53
C LEU A 207 -0.01 11.52 -1.79
N ALA A 208 0.56 11.78 -2.96
CA ALA A 208 -0.12 11.54 -4.23
C ALA A 208 0.85 11.18 -5.35
N HIS A 209 0.42 10.27 -6.22
CA HIS A 209 1.06 10.04 -7.50
C HIS A 209 0.58 11.09 -8.51
N ASN A 210 1.13 12.31 -8.42
CA ASN A 210 0.78 13.38 -9.34
C ASN A 210 2.02 14.21 -9.70
N GLY A 211 2.24 14.36 -11.01
CA GLY A 211 3.19 15.34 -11.51
C GLY A 211 2.73 16.78 -11.21
N PRO A 212 3.68 17.72 -11.08
CA PRO A 212 3.35 19.14 -10.88
C PRO A 212 2.52 19.71 -12.04
N SER A 213 1.39 20.33 -11.72
CA SER A 213 0.60 21.06 -12.72
C SER A 213 1.40 22.23 -13.29
N GLY A 214 1.47 22.35 -14.62
CA GLY A 214 2.17 23.45 -15.31
C GLY A 214 3.65 23.19 -15.61
N LEU A 215 4.22 22.07 -15.14
CA LEU A 215 5.56 21.59 -15.49
C LEU A 215 5.42 20.23 -16.17
N GLY A 216 5.89 20.08 -17.41
CA GLY A 216 5.72 18.82 -18.18
C GLY A 216 4.78 18.87 -19.39
N SER A 217 4.42 20.05 -19.88
CA SER A 217 3.67 20.19 -21.16
C SER A 217 4.48 19.79 -22.40
N LYS A 218 5.79 19.53 -22.25
CA LYS A 218 6.67 18.95 -23.26
C LYS A 218 7.18 17.60 -22.78
N TRP A 219 7.13 16.60 -23.65
CA TRP A 219 7.56 15.22 -23.44
C TRP A 219 9.04 15.03 -22.99
N MET A 220 9.85 16.10 -22.97
CA MET A 220 11.29 16.08 -22.69
C MET A 220 11.72 16.81 -21.40
N THR A 221 10.80 17.27 -20.56
CA THR A 221 11.22 17.87 -19.28
C THR A 221 11.51 16.77 -18.25
N PHE A 222 12.78 16.66 -17.86
CA PHE A 222 13.36 15.71 -16.88
C PHE A 222 12.80 15.76 -15.44
N VAL A 223 11.72 16.50 -15.18
CA VAL A 223 11.16 16.60 -13.82
C VAL A 223 10.37 15.32 -13.52
N GLY A 224 10.98 14.43 -12.74
CA GLY A 224 10.32 13.29 -12.10
C GLY A 224 9.07 13.77 -11.38
N ARG A 225 7.96 13.06 -11.60
CA ARG A 225 6.59 13.49 -11.29
C ARG A 225 6.21 13.26 -9.82
N ILE A 226 7.02 13.75 -8.88
CA ILE A 226 6.70 13.69 -7.45
C ILE A 226 6.45 15.11 -6.94
N GLY A 227 5.19 15.53 -6.93
CA GLY A 227 4.78 16.83 -6.39
C GLY A 227 4.56 16.78 -4.87
N PHE A 228 5.51 17.28 -4.09
CA PHE A 228 5.29 17.62 -2.67
C PHE A 228 4.77 19.07 -2.58
N TRP A 229 3.52 19.24 -2.12
CA TRP A 229 2.95 20.57 -1.88
C TRP A 229 2.84 20.84 -0.39
N ARG A 230 3.64 21.80 0.09
CA ARG A 230 3.49 22.38 1.42
C ARG A 230 2.40 23.44 1.38
N TRP A 231 1.21 23.12 1.90
CA TRP A 231 0.18 24.14 2.11
C TRP A 231 0.54 24.95 3.36
N ARG A 232 0.91 26.22 3.20
CA ARG A 232 0.88 27.20 4.31
C ARG A 232 -0.49 27.89 4.26
N GLN A 233 -1.17 27.87 5.40
CA GLN A 233 -2.40 28.61 5.66
C GLN A 233 -2.24 30.10 5.29
N TRP A 234 -3.25 30.66 4.64
CA TRP A 234 -3.66 32.05 4.72
C TRP A 234 -5.18 32.06 4.88
#